data_AF-A0A0B7HSD7-F1
#
_entry.id   AF-A0A0B7HSD7-F1
#
_cell.length_a   1.000
_cell.length_b   1.000
_cell.length_c   1.000
_cell.angle_alpha   90.00
_cell.angle_beta   90.00
_cell.angle_gamma   90.00
#
_symmetry.space_group_name_H-M   'P 1'
#
loop_
_entity.id
_entity.type
_entity.pdbx_description
1 polymer ?
#
loop_
_entity_poly.entity_id
_entity_poly.type
_entity_poly.pdbx_seq_one_letter_code
_entity_poly.pdbx_strand_id
1 'polypeptide(L)'
;MLQNMKYLIHLIRLIVGVIFIISGLIKLNDPVGFAFKLEEYFSAQVLNLPFLEPLALVLAISVCIAEVLLGVMLLLGYAKKVTLWSLLAMLVFFAFLTFYSAYYNKVTDCGCFGDAIKFTPWQSFAKDMVLMAMTLILFWGQKYISPITEGSEPLFVTLMAFVACVFFVMHVYNHLPVVDFRAYKVGTNIPEGMQIPENAPQPKFAYHWKFQVDGKEQVITTMGDYP
;
A
#
# COMPACT_ATOMS: atom_id res chain seq x y z
N MET A 1 32.99 16.57 3.59
CA MET A 1 32.27 15.61 2.71
C MET A 1 31.63 14.47 3.50
N LEU A 2 32.39 13.69 4.29
CA LEU A 2 31.87 12.56 5.08
C LEU A 2 30.81 12.95 6.14
N GLN A 3 30.93 14.13 6.76
CA GLN A 3 29.98 14.59 7.77
C GLN A 3 28.62 14.98 7.16
N ASN A 4 28.62 15.61 5.98
CA ASN A 4 27.40 15.92 5.23
C ASN A 4 26.67 14.65 4.78
N MET A 5 27.41 13.60 4.39
CA MET A 5 26.81 12.30 4.06
C MET A 5 26.16 11.63 5.27
N LYS A 6 26.72 11.78 6.47
CA LYS A 6 26.11 11.26 7.71
C LYS A 6 24.76 11.93 7.99
N TYR A 7 24.70 13.26 7.96
CA TYR A 7 23.45 13.98 8.20
C TYR A 7 22.39 13.64 7.17
N LEU A 8 22.77 13.55 5.88
CA LEU A 8 21.85 13.15 4.82
C LEU A 8 21.27 11.75 5.07
N ILE A 9 22.11 10.77 5.43
CA ILE A 9 21.66 9.40 5.70
C ILE A 9 20.75 9.35 6.94
N HIS A 10 21.06 10.09 8.00
CA HIS A 10 20.19 10.16 9.18
C HIS A 10 18.84 10.82 8.86
N LEU A 11 18.82 11.86 8.04
CA LEU A 11 17.59 12.51 7.58
C LEU A 11 16.75 11.56 6.73
N ILE A 12 17.35 10.90 5.74
CA ILE A 12 16.65 9.92 4.90
C ILE A 12 16.15 8.76 5.76
N ARG A 13 16.94 8.28 6.72
CA ARG A 13 16.53 7.22 7.66
C ARG A 13 15.29 7.62 8.45
N LEU A 14 15.26 8.86 8.95
CA LEU A 14 14.12 9.38 9.69
C LEU A 14 12.88 9.47 8.78
N ILE A 15 13.02 10.03 7.59
CA ILE A 15 11.91 10.18 6.63
C ILE A 15 11.35 8.80 6.25
N VAL A 16 12.20 7.87 5.80
CA VAL A 16 11.78 6.53 5.39
C VAL A 16 11.16 5.77 6.55
N GLY A 17 11.78 5.78 7.73
CA GLY A 17 11.27 5.07 8.90
C GLY A 17 9.90 5.59 9.36
N VAL A 18 9.73 6.90 9.42
CA VAL A 18 8.44 7.53 9.79
C VAL A 18 7.37 7.24 8.75
N ILE A 19 7.68 7.34 7.45
CA ILE A 19 6.71 7.04 6.39
C ILE A 19 6.23 5.58 6.49
N PHE A 20 7.14 4.62 6.71
CA PHE A 20 6.78 3.21 6.88
C PHE A 20 5.90 2.98 8.10
N ILE A 21 6.22 3.58 9.25
CA ILE A 21 5.39 3.45 10.46
C ILE A 21 3.99 4.01 10.21
N ILE A 22 3.88 5.21 9.63
CA ILE A 22 2.60 5.85 9.36
C ILE A 22 1.78 5.03 8.35
N SER A 23 2.41 4.63 7.23
CA SER A 23 1.80 3.81 6.19
C SER A 23 1.28 2.48 6.75
N GLY A 24 2.12 1.78 7.52
CA GLY A 24 1.76 0.52 8.17
C GLY A 24 0.63 0.68 9.18
N LEU A 25 0.64 1.72 10.03
CA LEU A 25 -0.42 1.98 11.01
C LEU A 25 -1.76 2.32 10.37
N ILE A 26 -1.76 3.09 9.27
CA ILE A 26 -2.99 3.42 8.56
C ILE A 26 -3.61 2.16 7.93
N LYS A 27 -2.80 1.28 7.33
CA LYS A 27 -3.29 0.00 6.82
C LYS A 27 -3.76 -0.92 7.96
N LEU A 28 -3.04 -0.93 9.08
CA LEU A 28 -3.39 -1.74 10.26
C LEU A 28 -4.69 -1.28 10.93
N ASN A 29 -5.11 -0.02 10.70
CA ASN A 29 -6.38 0.53 11.18
C ASN A 29 -7.58 0.05 10.35
N ASP A 30 -7.37 -0.48 9.14
CA ASP A 30 -8.38 -1.24 8.40
C ASP A 30 -7.75 -2.42 7.63
N PRO A 31 -7.37 -3.50 8.35
CA PRO A 31 -6.68 -4.63 7.75
C PRO A 31 -7.60 -5.43 6.82
N VAL A 32 -8.92 -5.35 7.02
CA VAL A 32 -9.93 -6.02 6.18
C VAL A 32 -10.05 -5.29 4.84
N GLY A 33 -10.12 -3.96 4.85
CA GLY A 33 -10.08 -3.15 3.63
C GLY A 33 -8.82 -3.41 2.79
N PHE A 34 -7.65 -3.51 3.44
CA PHE A 34 -6.40 -3.87 2.76
C PHE A 34 -6.39 -5.33 2.25
N ALA A 35 -7.03 -6.26 2.97
CA ALA A 35 -7.16 -7.65 2.52
C ALA A 35 -7.94 -7.77 1.21
N PHE A 36 -9.05 -7.04 1.04
CA PHE A 36 -9.79 -7.03 -0.23
C PHE A 36 -8.94 -6.55 -1.40
N LYS A 37 -8.03 -5.58 -1.18
CA LYS A 37 -7.08 -5.17 -2.21
C LYS A 37 -6.10 -6.28 -2.58
N LEU A 38 -5.60 -7.03 -1.60
CA LEU A 38 -4.75 -8.19 -1.87
C LEU A 38 -5.52 -9.31 -2.61
N GLU A 39 -6.79 -9.55 -2.27
CA GLU A 39 -7.65 -10.49 -3.00
C GLU A 39 -7.83 -10.09 -4.47
N GLU A 40 -8.06 -8.80 -4.75
CA GLU A 40 -8.12 -8.27 -6.13
C GLU A 40 -6.82 -8.57 -6.90
N TYR A 41 -5.65 -8.42 -6.26
CA TYR A 41 -4.37 -8.77 -6.85
C TYR A 41 -4.17 -10.29 -7.06
N PHE A 42 -4.71 -11.14 -6.17
CA PHE A 42 -4.59 -12.60 -6.29
C PHE A 42 -5.58 -13.20 -7.29
N SER A 43 -6.63 -12.45 -7.65
CA SER A 43 -7.65 -12.88 -8.60
C SER A 43 -7.08 -13.32 -9.96
N ALA A 44 -7.87 -14.13 -10.68
CA ALA A 44 -7.54 -14.64 -12.02
C ALA A 44 -7.19 -13.56 -13.05
N GLN A 45 -7.62 -12.33 -12.82
CA GLN A 45 -7.46 -11.21 -13.75
C GLN A 45 -6.10 -10.48 -13.60
N VAL A 46 -5.35 -10.78 -12.53
CA VAL A 46 -4.09 -10.11 -12.19
C VAL A 46 -2.95 -11.13 -12.07
N LEU A 47 -2.84 -11.84 -10.93
CA LEU A 47 -1.78 -12.83 -10.69
C LEU A 47 -2.23 -14.28 -10.86
N ASN A 48 -3.54 -14.54 -10.86
CA ASN A 48 -4.11 -15.89 -10.99
C ASN A 48 -3.57 -16.88 -9.92
N LEU A 49 -3.62 -16.45 -8.65
CA LEU A 49 -3.18 -17.20 -7.48
C LEU A 49 -4.35 -17.42 -6.50
N PRO A 50 -5.43 -18.13 -6.89
CA PRO A 50 -6.65 -18.25 -6.09
C PRO A 50 -6.43 -18.93 -4.73
N PHE A 51 -5.36 -19.73 -4.58
CA PHE A 51 -5.02 -20.36 -3.30
C PHE A 51 -4.58 -19.35 -2.22
N LEU A 52 -4.19 -18.12 -2.61
CA LEU A 52 -3.81 -17.05 -1.68
C LEU A 52 -4.99 -16.19 -1.24
N GLU A 53 -6.13 -16.24 -1.94
CA GLU A 53 -7.32 -15.43 -1.60
C GLU A 53 -7.80 -15.71 -0.16
N PRO A 54 -7.94 -16.97 0.31
CA PRO A 54 -8.36 -17.23 1.70
C PRO A 54 -7.33 -16.79 2.74
N LEU A 55 -6.07 -16.62 2.33
CA LEU A 55 -4.96 -16.18 3.18
C LEU A 55 -4.76 -14.66 3.12
N ALA A 56 -5.51 -13.94 2.29
CA ALA A 56 -5.29 -12.51 2.06
C ALA A 56 -5.38 -11.67 3.33
N LEU A 57 -6.33 -11.98 4.24
CA LEU A 57 -6.44 -11.29 5.53
C LEU A 57 -5.20 -11.50 6.42
N VAL A 58 -4.73 -12.75 6.52
CA VAL A 58 -3.54 -13.09 7.33
C VAL A 58 -2.30 -12.42 6.74
N LEU A 59 -2.17 -12.42 5.41
CA LEU A 59 -1.09 -11.74 4.70
C LEU A 59 -1.16 -10.21 4.87
N ALA A 60 -2.35 -9.62 4.76
CA ALA A 60 -2.58 -8.20 4.98
C ALA A 60 -2.10 -7.77 6.37
N ILE A 61 -2.58 -8.46 7.41
CA ILE A 61 -2.17 -8.19 8.80
C ILE A 61 -0.66 -8.37 8.96
N SER A 62 -0.10 -9.48 8.47
CA SER A 62 1.33 -9.80 8.61
C SER A 62 2.22 -8.74 7.95
N VAL A 63 1.87 -8.31 6.74
CA VAL A 63 2.62 -7.30 5.99
C VAL A 63 2.51 -5.92 6.66
N CYS A 64 1.33 -5.55 7.17
CA CYS A 64 1.16 -4.28 7.88
C CYS A 64 1.97 -4.23 9.18
N ILE A 65 1.95 -5.31 9.97
CA ILE A 65 2.79 -5.42 11.18
C ILE A 65 4.27 -5.37 10.79
N ALA A 66 4.69 -6.11 9.76
CA ALA A 66 6.07 -6.10 9.29
C ALA A 66 6.50 -4.69 8.84
N GLU A 67 5.64 -3.93 8.17
CA GLU A 67 5.90 -2.57 7.73
C GLU A 67 6.16 -1.62 8.91
N VAL A 68 5.31 -1.67 9.94
CA VAL A 68 5.50 -0.89 11.18
C VAL A 68 6.79 -1.31 11.89
N LEU A 69 7.04 -2.60 12.05
CA LEU A 69 8.22 -3.11 12.73
C LEU A 69 9.52 -2.75 12.00
N LEU A 70 9.56 -2.89 10.67
CA LEU A 70 10.73 -2.51 9.88
C LEU A 70 10.99 -1.00 9.95
N GLY A 71 9.94 -0.18 9.98
CA GLY A 71 10.05 1.25 10.21
C GLY A 71 10.66 1.57 11.58
N VAL A 72 10.18 0.93 12.65
CA VAL A 72 10.72 1.07 14.02
C VAL A 72 12.18 0.61 14.09
N MET A 73 12.49 -0.57 13.55
CA MET A 73 13.85 -1.12 13.52
C MET A 73 14.81 -0.21 12.73
N LEU A 74 14.34 0.41 11.64
CA LEU A 74 15.13 1.35 10.85
C LEU A 74 15.46 2.62 11.65
N LEU A 75 14.48 3.18 12.36
CA LEU A 75 14.68 4.36 13.20
C LEU A 75 15.67 4.07 14.34
N LEU A 76 15.52 2.92 15.00
CA LEU A 76 16.40 2.47 16.08
C LEU A 76 17.81 2.08 15.58
N GLY A 77 17.96 1.81 14.28
CA GLY A 77 19.20 1.28 13.70
C GLY A 77 19.49 -0.17 14.11
N TYR A 78 18.48 -0.91 14.55
CA TYR A 78 18.59 -2.31 14.99
C TYR A 78 18.65 -3.25 13.79
N ALA A 79 19.47 -4.31 13.89
CA ALA A 79 19.62 -5.37 12.88
C ALA A 79 19.71 -4.86 11.43
N LYS A 80 20.41 -3.73 11.19
CA LYS A 80 20.35 -2.94 9.94
C LYS A 80 20.42 -3.73 8.63
N LYS A 81 21.21 -4.80 8.57
CA LYS A 81 21.31 -5.63 7.35
C LYS A 81 19.97 -6.31 7.05
N VAL A 82 19.36 -6.95 8.04
CA VAL A 82 18.06 -7.61 7.92
C VAL A 82 17.00 -6.56 7.58
N THR A 83 16.95 -5.46 8.36
CA THR A 83 15.97 -4.39 8.16
C THR A 83 16.01 -3.82 6.74
N LEU A 84 17.21 -3.47 6.22
CA LEU A 84 17.33 -2.90 4.88
C LEU A 84 17.02 -3.91 3.77
N TRP A 85 17.44 -5.16 3.90
CA TRP A 85 17.10 -6.21 2.93
C TRP A 85 15.60 -6.49 2.91
N SER A 86 14.95 -6.61 4.07
CA SER A 86 13.51 -6.80 4.18
C SER A 86 12.72 -5.60 3.66
N LEU A 87 13.16 -4.37 3.96
CA LEU A 87 12.56 -3.14 3.42
C LEU A 87 12.64 -3.10 1.89
N LEU A 88 13.80 -3.40 1.31
CA LEU A 88 13.96 -3.44 -0.14
C LEU A 88 13.08 -4.54 -0.77
N ALA A 89 13.06 -5.74 -0.20
CA ALA A 89 12.22 -6.82 -0.69
C ALA A 89 10.73 -6.43 -0.68
N MET A 90 10.27 -5.80 0.40
CA MET A 90 8.88 -5.35 0.53
C MET A 90 8.55 -4.22 -0.45
N LEU A 91 9.46 -3.26 -0.64
CA LEU A 91 9.30 -2.19 -1.63
C LEU A 91 9.27 -2.71 -3.06
N VAL A 92 10.14 -3.66 -3.40
CA VAL A 92 10.15 -4.28 -4.73
C VAL A 92 8.85 -5.06 -4.97
N PHE A 93 8.38 -5.79 -3.96
CA PHE A 93 7.10 -6.49 -4.04
C PHE A 93 5.93 -5.53 -4.26
N PHE A 94 5.81 -4.48 -3.45
CA PHE A 94 4.76 -3.48 -3.63
C PHE A 94 4.89 -2.69 -4.93
N ALA A 95 6.10 -2.35 -5.34
CA ALA A 95 6.36 -1.70 -6.62
C ALA A 95 5.89 -2.57 -7.80
N PHE A 96 6.09 -3.87 -7.73
CA PHE A 96 5.60 -4.80 -8.75
C PHE A 96 4.06 -4.80 -8.81
N LEU A 97 3.39 -4.88 -7.65
CA LEU A 97 1.92 -4.84 -7.58
C LEU A 97 1.35 -3.51 -8.08
N THR A 98 1.93 -2.38 -7.65
CA THR A 98 1.48 -1.04 -8.04
C THR A 98 1.77 -0.77 -9.52
N PHE A 99 2.91 -1.22 -10.04
CA PHE A 99 3.23 -1.15 -11.47
C PHE A 99 2.23 -1.95 -12.32
N TYR A 100 1.94 -3.19 -11.92
CA TYR A 100 0.96 -4.03 -12.63
C TYR A 100 -0.40 -3.31 -12.68
N SER A 101 -0.85 -2.75 -11.56
CA SER A 101 -2.09 -1.99 -11.53
C SER A 101 -2.06 -0.76 -12.44
N ALA A 102 -0.96 0.01 -12.42
CA ALA A 102 -0.82 1.21 -13.23
C ALA A 102 -0.75 0.93 -14.74
N TYR A 103 -0.17 -0.21 -15.14
CA TYR A 103 -0.04 -0.58 -16.55
C TYR A 103 -1.34 -1.18 -17.11
N TYR A 104 -1.99 -2.08 -16.35
CA TYR A 104 -3.18 -2.79 -16.82
C TYR A 104 -4.52 -2.15 -16.39
N ASN A 105 -4.48 -1.05 -15.62
CA ASN A 105 -5.65 -0.35 -15.05
C ASN A 105 -6.64 -1.31 -14.35
N LYS A 106 -6.12 -2.27 -13.59
CA LYS A 106 -6.92 -3.34 -12.96
C LYS A 106 -7.41 -2.98 -11.55
N VAL A 107 -6.61 -2.25 -10.76
CA VAL A 107 -6.94 -1.90 -9.37
C VAL A 107 -6.86 -0.38 -9.19
N THR A 108 -8.02 0.29 -9.06
CA THR A 108 -8.09 1.76 -9.04
C THR A 108 -7.45 2.39 -7.81
N ASP A 109 -7.39 1.67 -6.68
CA ASP A 109 -6.81 2.15 -5.41
C ASP A 109 -5.79 1.14 -4.88
N CYS A 110 -4.49 1.48 -4.93
CA CYS A 110 -3.38 0.58 -4.54
C CYS A 110 -3.31 0.27 -3.02
N GLY A 111 -4.17 0.86 -2.19
CA GLY A 111 -4.28 0.56 -0.76
C GLY A 111 -3.06 0.93 0.11
N CYS A 112 -2.02 1.55 -0.47
CA CYS A 112 -0.77 1.82 0.24
C CYS A 112 -0.88 2.79 1.44
N PHE A 113 -1.97 3.54 1.58
CA PHE A 113 -2.28 4.35 2.77
C PHE A 113 -3.73 4.08 3.24
N GLY A 114 -4.21 2.84 3.03
CA GLY A 114 -5.62 2.51 3.22
C GLY A 114 -6.54 3.49 2.48
N ASP A 115 -7.70 3.76 3.09
CA ASP A 115 -8.68 4.72 2.59
C ASP A 115 -8.37 6.19 2.95
N ALA A 116 -7.29 6.46 3.70
CA ALA A 116 -6.99 7.81 4.17
C ALA A 116 -6.59 8.76 3.02
N ILE A 117 -5.88 8.25 2.01
CA ILE A 117 -5.49 9.00 0.81
C ILE A 117 -5.62 8.10 -0.41
N LYS A 118 -6.58 8.41 -1.28
CA LYS A 118 -6.76 7.73 -2.57
C LYS A 118 -5.73 8.23 -3.58
N PHE A 119 -4.69 7.44 -3.79
CA PHE A 119 -3.67 7.70 -4.79
C PHE A 119 -4.02 6.99 -6.08
N THR A 120 -3.83 7.67 -7.22
CA THR A 120 -3.90 6.98 -8.52
C THR A 120 -2.80 5.90 -8.61
N PRO A 121 -2.97 4.85 -9.42
CA PRO A 121 -1.97 3.80 -9.55
C PRO A 121 -0.58 4.33 -9.92
N TRP A 122 -0.50 5.31 -10.83
CA TRP A 122 0.75 5.97 -11.19
C TRP A 122 1.39 6.78 -10.05
N GLN A 123 0.59 7.45 -9.23
CA GLN A 123 1.10 8.17 -8.05
C GLN A 123 1.64 7.21 -7.00
N SER A 124 0.94 6.09 -6.77
CA SER A 124 1.38 5.05 -5.82
C SER A 124 2.68 4.39 -6.28
N PHE A 125 2.78 4.04 -7.56
CA PHE A 125 4.02 3.52 -8.13
C PHE A 125 5.18 4.52 -8.02
N ALA A 126 4.95 5.80 -8.36
CA ALA A 126 5.98 6.84 -8.24
C ALA A 126 6.46 7.01 -6.80
N LYS A 127 5.54 6.99 -5.82
CA LYS A 127 5.88 7.04 -4.39
C LYS A 127 6.75 5.86 -3.98
N ASP A 128 6.39 4.64 -4.39
CA ASP A 128 7.16 3.44 -4.05
C ASP A 128 8.55 3.47 -4.69
N MET A 129 8.69 3.99 -5.92
CA MET A 129 9.99 4.22 -6.56
C MET A 129 10.85 5.25 -5.82
N VAL A 130 10.27 6.34 -5.33
CA VAL A 130 10.98 7.34 -4.53
C VAL A 130 11.44 6.75 -3.19
N LEU A 131 10.57 5.99 -2.51
CA LEU A 131 10.91 5.29 -1.27
C LEU A 131 11.99 4.23 -1.50
N MET A 132 11.94 3.50 -2.61
CA MET A 132 12.95 2.53 -3.01
C MET A 132 14.30 3.20 -3.29
N ALA A 133 14.33 4.33 -4.01
CA ALA A 133 15.55 5.08 -4.26
C ALA A 133 16.18 5.59 -2.94
N MET A 134 15.38 6.14 -2.03
CA MET A 134 15.84 6.55 -0.70
C MET A 134 16.38 5.36 0.10
N THR A 135 15.72 4.21 0.04
CA THR A 135 16.16 2.99 0.73
C THR A 135 17.45 2.43 0.13
N LEU A 136 17.66 2.52 -1.18
CA LEU A 136 18.94 2.15 -1.83
C LEU A 136 20.09 3.05 -1.37
N ILE A 137 19.84 4.36 -1.21
CA ILE A 137 20.83 5.29 -0.64
C ILE A 137 21.19 4.87 0.79
N LEU A 138 20.20 4.47 1.62
CA LEU A 138 20.46 3.92 2.95
C LEU A 138 21.22 2.58 2.92
N PHE A 139 20.95 1.74 1.92
CA PHE A 139 21.61 0.45 1.74
C PHE A 139 23.11 0.59 1.47
N TRP A 140 23.50 1.49 0.56
CA TRP A 140 24.91 1.81 0.33
C TRP A 140 25.51 2.64 1.49
N GLY A 141 24.67 3.45 2.14
CA GLY A 141 25.00 4.25 3.32
C GLY A 141 25.00 3.50 4.65
N GLN A 142 24.82 2.17 4.66
CA GLN A 142 24.60 1.37 5.88
C GLN A 142 25.73 1.46 6.92
N LYS A 143 26.94 1.88 6.50
CA LYS A 143 28.08 2.14 7.39
C LYS A 143 27.78 3.26 8.39
N TYR A 144 26.94 4.23 8.02
CA TYR A 144 26.60 5.39 8.85
C TYR A 144 25.37 5.17 9.72
N ILE A 145 24.69 4.03 9.58
CA ILE A 145 23.57 3.65 10.45
C ILE A 145 24.17 2.97 11.69
N SER A 146 24.30 3.76 12.76
CA SER A 146 24.59 3.27 14.10
C SER A 146 23.29 3.03 14.87
N PRO A 147 23.25 1.96 15.71
CA PRO A 147 22.15 1.78 16.64
C PRO A 147 22.12 2.97 17.61
N ILE A 148 20.92 3.37 18.05
CA ILE A 148 20.77 4.45 19.03
C ILE A 148 21.35 4.03 20.39
N THR A 149 21.23 2.75 20.72
CA THR A 149 21.68 2.15 21.99
C THR A 149 22.34 0.80 21.73
N GLU A 150 23.44 0.50 22.44
CA GLU A 150 24.22 -0.74 22.25
C GLU A 150 23.65 -1.96 23.02
N GLY A 151 22.67 -1.75 23.89
CA GLY A 151 22.02 -2.78 24.70
C GLY A 151 20.87 -3.52 24.02
N SER A 152 20.08 -4.26 24.81
CA SER A 152 18.85 -4.95 24.37
C SER A 152 17.64 -4.03 24.25
N GLU A 153 17.79 -2.73 24.53
CA GLU A 153 16.72 -1.74 24.44
C GLU A 153 16.03 -1.69 23.05
N PRO A 154 16.75 -1.72 21.90
CA PRO A 154 16.09 -1.69 20.60
C PRO A 154 15.24 -2.93 20.35
N LEU A 155 15.67 -4.09 20.87
CA LEU A 155 14.91 -5.33 20.80
C LEU A 155 13.64 -5.22 21.65
N PHE A 156 13.75 -4.68 22.86
CA PHE A 156 12.60 -4.47 23.74
C PHE A 156 11.58 -3.52 23.13
N VAL A 157 12.02 -2.39 22.56
CA VAL A 157 11.14 -1.44 21.86
C VAL A 157 10.47 -2.09 20.65
N THR A 158 11.21 -2.88 19.86
CA THR A 158 10.65 -3.59 18.70
C THR A 158 9.62 -4.64 19.15
N LEU A 159 9.89 -5.38 20.23
CA LEU A 159 8.95 -6.36 20.79
C LEU A 159 7.69 -5.70 21.33
N MET A 160 7.83 -4.56 22.02
CA MET A 160 6.71 -3.78 22.51
C MET A 160 5.86 -3.24 21.34
N ALA A 161 6.50 -2.76 20.27
CA ALA A 161 5.80 -2.35 19.06
C ALA A 161 5.03 -3.52 18.42
N PHE A 162 5.60 -4.72 18.40
CA PHE A 162 4.91 -5.91 17.90
C PHE A 162 3.66 -6.24 18.71
N VAL A 163 3.80 -6.30 20.05
CA VAL A 163 2.67 -6.56 20.96
C VAL A 163 1.58 -5.49 20.80
N ALA A 164 1.98 -4.21 20.69
CA ALA A 164 1.05 -3.11 20.46
C ALA A 164 0.31 -3.26 19.12
N CYS A 165 1.00 -3.64 18.05
CA CYS A 165 0.36 -3.90 16.75
C CYS A 165 -0.64 -5.05 16.83
N VAL A 166 -0.29 -6.16 17.49
CA VAL A 166 -1.19 -7.31 17.67
C VAL A 166 -2.44 -6.91 18.44
N PHE A 167 -2.28 -6.18 19.56
CA PHE A 167 -3.40 -5.69 20.34
C PHE A 167 -4.28 -4.73 19.53
N PHE A 168 -3.67 -3.83 18.74
CA PHE A 168 -4.39 -2.90 17.87
C PHE A 168 -5.20 -3.64 16.81
N VAL A 169 -4.62 -4.64 16.13
CA VAL A 169 -5.35 -5.49 15.17
C VAL A 169 -6.51 -6.21 15.85
N MET A 170 -6.30 -6.80 17.03
CA MET A 170 -7.38 -7.47 17.76
C MET A 170 -8.50 -6.49 18.13
N HIS A 171 -8.17 -5.25 18.46
CA HIS A 171 -9.17 -4.22 18.72
C HIS A 171 -9.97 -3.88 17.46
N VAL A 172 -9.30 -3.51 16.38
CA VAL A 172 -9.89 -3.09 15.09
C VAL A 172 -10.58 -4.24 14.35
N TYR A 173 -10.21 -5.48 14.61
CA TYR A 173 -10.92 -6.64 14.07
C TYR A 173 -12.27 -6.88 14.76
N ASN A 174 -12.35 -6.59 16.06
CA ASN A 174 -13.57 -6.78 16.86
C ASN A 174 -14.43 -5.50 17.00
N HIS A 175 -13.89 -4.34 16.64
CA HIS A 175 -14.54 -3.03 16.70
C HIS A 175 -14.36 -2.29 15.38
N LEU A 176 -15.05 -1.17 15.19
CA LEU A 176 -14.82 -0.32 14.02
C LEU A 176 -13.37 0.24 14.03
N PRO A 177 -12.83 0.59 12.86
CA PRO A 177 -11.57 1.34 12.75
C PRO A 177 -11.55 2.53 13.71
N VAL A 178 -10.42 2.77 14.39
CA VAL A 178 -10.29 3.88 15.34
C VAL A 178 -10.51 5.21 14.64
N VAL A 179 -10.03 5.32 13.41
CA VAL A 179 -10.39 6.40 12.49
C VAL A 179 -11.04 5.80 11.26
N ASP A 180 -12.31 6.12 11.04
CA ASP A 180 -13.06 5.64 9.88
C ASP A 180 -12.86 6.58 8.69
N PHE A 181 -12.09 6.10 7.70
CA PHE A 181 -11.80 6.81 6.46
C PHE A 181 -12.77 6.46 5.32
N ARG A 182 -13.75 5.59 5.55
CA ARG A 182 -14.71 5.15 4.52
C ARG A 182 -15.66 6.30 4.15
N ALA A 183 -16.14 6.28 2.90
CA ALA A 183 -17.06 7.29 2.38
C ALA A 183 -18.38 7.35 3.19
N TYR A 184 -18.89 6.19 3.62
CA TYR A 184 -20.13 6.07 4.39
C TYR A 184 -19.87 5.70 5.86
N LYS A 185 -18.99 6.46 6.52
CA LYS A 185 -18.75 6.32 7.96
C LYS A 185 -19.99 6.67 8.80
N VAL A 186 -20.01 6.21 10.05
CA VAL A 186 -21.11 6.47 10.99
C VAL A 186 -21.31 7.99 11.13
N GLY A 187 -22.54 8.46 10.93
CA GLY A 187 -22.91 9.87 10.97
C GLY A 187 -23.01 10.56 9.61
N THR A 188 -22.63 9.90 8.50
CA THR A 188 -22.80 10.44 7.14
C THR A 188 -24.22 10.22 6.62
N ASN A 189 -24.83 11.25 6.01
CA ASN A 189 -26.08 11.13 5.27
C ASN A 189 -25.82 10.49 3.89
N ILE A 190 -26.29 9.26 3.70
CA ILE A 190 -26.03 8.47 2.47
C ILE A 190 -26.59 9.17 1.22
N PRO A 191 -27.86 9.62 1.19
CA PRO A 191 -28.38 10.42 0.07
C PRO A 191 -27.52 11.62 -0.34
N GLU A 192 -27.00 12.37 0.63
CA GLU A 192 -26.12 13.51 0.36
C GLU A 192 -24.76 13.06 -0.19
N GLY A 193 -24.18 11.98 0.36
CA GLY A 193 -22.92 11.41 -0.11
C GLY A 193 -22.97 10.78 -1.50
N MET A 194 -24.16 10.48 -2.02
CA MET A 194 -24.38 9.96 -3.38
C MET A 194 -24.64 11.06 -4.43
N GLN A 195 -24.69 12.33 -4.02
CA GLN A 195 -24.86 13.43 -4.98
C GLN A 195 -23.65 13.53 -5.90
N ILE A 196 -23.91 13.58 -7.21
CA ILE A 196 -22.86 13.72 -8.22
C ILE A 196 -22.34 15.16 -8.13
N PRO A 197 -21.05 15.39 -7.85
CA PRO A 197 -20.51 16.74 -7.80
C PRO A 197 -20.59 17.39 -9.19
N GLU A 198 -20.82 18.70 -9.25
CA GLU A 198 -21.05 19.44 -10.51
C GLU A 198 -19.89 19.29 -11.53
N ASN A 199 -18.67 19.03 -11.05
CA ASN A 199 -17.48 18.82 -11.88
C ASN A 199 -17.18 17.34 -12.17
N ALA A 200 -18.10 16.41 -11.90
CA ALA A 200 -17.89 15.00 -12.19
C ALA A 200 -17.76 14.76 -13.70
N PRO A 201 -16.74 14.00 -14.16
CA PRO A 201 -16.63 13.63 -15.56
C PRO A 201 -17.86 12.81 -15.97
N GLN A 202 -18.48 13.17 -17.08
CA GLN A 202 -19.64 12.46 -17.61
C GLN A 202 -19.28 11.00 -17.93
N PRO A 203 -20.15 10.03 -17.58
CA PRO A 203 -19.92 8.63 -17.91
C PRO A 203 -19.82 8.47 -19.43
N LYS A 204 -18.69 7.95 -19.91
CA LYS A 204 -18.51 7.59 -21.33
C LYS A 204 -19.00 6.17 -21.52
N PHE A 205 -20.14 5.99 -22.17
CA PHE A 205 -20.64 4.68 -22.53
C PHE A 205 -20.05 4.26 -23.89
N ALA A 206 -19.43 3.09 -23.94
CA ALA A 206 -19.01 2.46 -25.20
C ALA A 206 -19.84 1.19 -25.41
N TYR A 207 -20.57 1.14 -26.53
CA TYR A 207 -21.38 0.00 -26.93
C TYR A 207 -20.61 -0.79 -27.98
N HIS A 208 -20.40 -2.09 -27.71
CA HIS A 208 -19.75 -3.01 -28.63
C HIS A 208 -20.82 -3.88 -29.31
N TRP A 209 -21.04 -3.65 -30.60
CA TRP A 209 -22.01 -4.35 -31.43
C TRP A 209 -21.32 -5.46 -32.20
N LYS A 210 -21.80 -6.69 -32.08
CA LYS A 210 -21.25 -7.84 -32.80
C LYS A 210 -22.17 -8.22 -33.96
N PHE A 211 -21.71 -8.06 -35.20
CA PHE A 211 -22.45 -8.44 -36.41
C PHE A 211 -21.79 -9.63 -37.10
N GLN A 212 -22.62 -10.48 -37.72
CA GLN A 212 -22.15 -11.35 -38.79
C GLN A 212 -22.46 -10.67 -40.13
N VAL A 213 -21.40 -10.25 -40.83
CA VAL A 213 -21.49 -9.73 -42.20
C VAL A 213 -20.67 -10.65 -43.09
N ASP A 214 -21.29 -11.22 -44.11
CA ASP A 214 -20.67 -12.16 -45.06
C ASP A 214 -19.94 -13.35 -44.39
N GLY A 215 -20.52 -13.90 -43.32
CA GLY A 215 -19.98 -15.05 -42.59
C GLY A 215 -18.73 -14.74 -41.74
N LYS A 216 -18.32 -13.47 -41.62
CA LYS A 216 -17.26 -13.03 -40.72
C LYS A 216 -17.83 -12.20 -39.58
N GLU A 217 -17.37 -12.46 -38.36
CA GLU A 217 -17.75 -11.68 -37.18
C GLU A 217 -17.01 -10.34 -37.19
N GLN A 218 -17.76 -9.23 -37.06
CA GLN A 218 -17.23 -7.88 -36.91
C GLN A 218 -17.77 -7.24 -35.63
N VAL A 219 -16.89 -6.58 -34.86
CA VAL A 219 -17.27 -5.83 -33.65
C VAL A 219 -17.13 -4.33 -33.92
N ILE A 220 -18.25 -3.59 -33.91
CA ILE A 220 -18.28 -2.14 -34.09
C ILE A 220 -18.49 -1.48 -32.73
N THR A 221 -17.68 -0.46 -32.40
CA THR A 221 -17.79 0.26 -31.12
C THR A 221 -18.39 1.65 -31.35
N THR A 222 -19.46 1.99 -30.65
CA THR A 222 -20.18 3.28 -30.76
C THR A 222 -20.35 3.94 -29.40
N MET A 223 -20.58 5.25 -29.35
CA MET A 223 -20.85 5.99 -28.10
C MET A 223 -22.35 6.18 -27.80
N GLY A 224 -23.23 5.30 -28.29
CA GLY A 224 -24.66 5.34 -27.97
C GLY A 224 -25.57 4.98 -29.14
N ASP A 225 -25.17 5.36 -30.35
CA ASP A 225 -25.97 5.13 -31.55
C ASP A 225 -25.73 3.72 -32.12
N TYR A 226 -26.77 3.12 -32.71
CA TYR A 226 -26.62 1.87 -33.45
C TYR A 226 -25.74 2.11 -34.69
N PRO A 227 -24.70 1.29 -34.92
CA PRO A 227 -23.74 1.47 -36.01
C PRO A 227 -24.30 1.19 -37.41
#